data_AF-A0A968RQ88-F1
#
_entry.id   AF-A0A968RQ88-F1
#
_cell.length_a   1.000
_cell.length_b   1.000
_cell.length_c   1.000
_cell.angle_alpha   90.00
_cell.angle_beta   90.00
_cell.angle_gamma   90.00
#
_symmetry.space_group_name_H-M   'P 1'
#
loop_
_entity.id
_entity.type
_entity.pdbx_description
1 polymer ?
#
loop_
_entity_poly.entity_id
_entity_poly.type
_entity_poly.pdbx_seq_one_letter_code
_entity_poly.pdbx_strand_id
1 'polypeptide(L)' 'MRETRFIEQMKDKWQSFETILKSPYKTPEKLYNLFVHILDDLSFARTFYPNRSVRVYLNGVAQQIFTDVYKKKEI' A
#
# COMPACT_ATOMS: atom_id res chain seq x y z
N MET A 1 -5.34 0.00 19.42
CA MET A 1 -5.99 0.98 18.53
C MET A 1 -7.22 0.32 17.90
N ARG A 2 -8.36 1.01 17.77
CA ARG A 2 -9.52 0.47 17.02
C ARG A 2 -9.27 0.63 15.51
N GLU A 3 -9.77 -0.30 14.70
CA GLU A 3 -9.60 -0.31 13.24
C GLU A 3 -9.99 1.03 12.60
N THR A 4 -11.11 1.63 13.00
CA THR A 4 -11.57 2.92 12.47
C THR A 4 -10.52 4.01 12.66
N ARG A 5 -9.93 4.11 13.86
CA ARG A 5 -8.89 5.10 14.16
C ARG A 5 -7.60 4.83 13.39
N PHE A 6 -7.27 3.55 13.18
CA PHE A 6 -6.14 3.16 12.32
C PHE A 6 -6.36 3.64 10.88
N ILE A 7 -7.53 3.37 10.31
CA ILE A 7 -7.91 3.82 8.97
C ILE A 7 -7.89 5.35 8.89
N GLU A 8 -8.46 6.05 9.87
CA GLU A 8 -8.48 7.52 9.88
C GLU A 8 -7.09 8.15 9.89
N GLN A 9 -6.12 7.51 10.52
CA GLN A 9 -4.73 7.99 10.56
C GLN A 9 -3.98 7.70 9.25
N MET A 10 -4.31 6.61 8.57
CA MET A 10 -3.54 6.14 7.41
C MET A 10 -4.18 6.50 6.06
N LYS A 11 -5.49 6.80 6.03
CA LYS A 11 -6.25 7.07 4.79
C LYS A 11 -5.63 8.15 3.91
N ASP A 12 -5.16 9.25 4.50
CA ASP A 12 -4.60 10.39 3.76
C ASP A 12 -3.29 10.00 3.06
N LYS A 13 -2.51 9.15 3.75
CA LYS A 13 -1.29 8.55 3.20
C LYS A 13 -1.62 7.59 2.07
N TRP A 14 -2.60 6.69 2.24
CA TRP A 14 -3.02 5.75 1.19
C TRP A 14 -3.58 6.46 -0.04
N GLN A 15 -4.35 7.53 0.14
CA GLN A 15 -4.87 8.33 -0.98
C GLN A 15 -3.73 9.03 -1.76
N SER A 16 -2.71 9.51 -1.06
CA SER A 16 -1.50 10.06 -1.69
C SER A 16 -0.77 8.97 -2.51
N PHE A 17 -0.74 7.74 -2.00
CA PHE A 17 -0.10 6.61 -2.66
C PHE A 17 -0.83 6.20 -3.94
N GLU A 18 -2.16 6.15 -3.90
CA GLU A 18 -2.98 5.91 -5.09
C GLU A 18 -2.77 6.98 -6.15
N THR A 19 -2.59 8.23 -5.75
CA THR A 19 -2.28 9.33 -6.68
C THR A 19 -0.92 9.10 -7.37
N ILE A 20 0.11 8.69 -6.61
CA ILE A 20 1.42 8.36 -7.17
C ILE A 20 1.32 7.13 -8.10
N LEU A 21 0.52 6.13 -7.73
CA LEU A 21 0.28 4.94 -8.55
C LEU A 21 -0.54 5.22 -9.81
N LYS A 22 -1.24 6.34 -9.92
CA LYS A 22 -1.90 6.77 -11.16
C LYS A 22 -1.01 7.67 -12.01
N SER A 23 0.03 8.26 -11.43
CA SER A 23 0.94 9.16 -12.14
C SER A 23 1.72 8.41 -13.24
N PRO A 24 1.91 8.98 -14.44
CA PRO A 24 2.79 8.41 -15.45
C PRO A 24 4.28 8.51 -15.09
N TYR A 25 4.65 9.41 -14.18
CA TYR A 25 6.04 9.69 -13.78
C TYR A 25 6.41 9.00 -12.46
N LYS A 26 6.24 7.68 -12.39
CA LYS A 26 6.63 6.87 -11.22
C LYS A 26 8.10 6.53 -11.30
N THR A 27 8.90 6.94 -10.32
CA THR A 27 10.29 6.48 -10.20
C THR A 27 10.36 5.21 -9.36
N PRO A 28 11.30 4.28 -9.64
CA PRO A 28 11.46 3.05 -8.88
C PRO A 28 11.67 3.30 -7.37
N GLU A 29 12.43 4.33 -7.01
CA GLU A 29 12.69 4.71 -5.62
C GLU A 29 11.40 5.11 -4.88
N LYS A 30 10.54 5.91 -5.54
CA LYS A 30 9.25 6.30 -4.95
C LYS A 30 8.37 5.07 -4.76
N LEU A 31 8.28 4.19 -5.75
CA LEU A 31 7.49 2.96 -5.64
C LEU A 31 8.01 2.03 -4.54
N TYR A 32 9.33 1.93 -4.37
CA TYR A 32 9.93 1.14 -3.30
C TYR A 32 9.58 1.68 -1.91
N ASN A 33 9.71 2.99 -1.70
CA ASN A 33 9.33 3.62 -0.42
C ASN A 33 7.84 3.42 -0.11
N LEU A 34 6.98 3.54 -1.13
CA LEU A 34 5.55 3.24 -1.00
C LEU A 34 5.30 1.78 -0.62
N PHE A 35 6.03 0.86 -1.23
CA PHE A 35 5.90 -0.57 -0.97
C PHE A 35 6.23 -0.92 0.48
N VAL A 36 7.35 -0.42 1.00
CA VAL A 36 7.77 -0.64 2.40
C VAL A 36 6.68 -0.17 3.37
N HIS A 37 6.14 1.03 3.16
CA HIS A 37 5.08 1.56 4.02
C HIS A 37 3.79 0.74 3.97
N ILE A 38 3.37 0.30 2.79
CA ILE A 38 2.17 -0.54 2.65
C ILE A 38 2.38 -1.91 3.29
N LEU A 39 3.59 -2.48 3.22
CA LEU A 39 3.91 -3.75 3.89
C LEU A 39 3.84 -3.64 5.41
N ASP A 40 4.33 -2.53 5.99
CA ASP A 40 4.23 -2.28 7.43
C ASP A 40 2.76 -2.18 7.86
N ASP A 41 1.96 -1.39 7.15
CA ASP A 41 0.52 -1.24 7.43
C ASP A 41 -0.22 -2.58 7.27
N LEU A 42 0.13 -3.37 6.24
CA LEU A 42 -0.44 -4.69 6.00
C LEU A 42 -0.06 -5.69 7.10
N SER A 43 1.19 -5.67 7.57
CA SER A 43 1.67 -6.52 8.66
C SER A 43 0.90 -6.21 9.96
N PHE A 44 0.72 -4.92 10.25
CA PHE A 44 -0.11 -4.46 11.38
C PHE A 44 -1.56 -4.93 11.22
N ALA A 45 -2.17 -4.71 10.06
CA ALA A 45 -3.55 -5.13 9.79
C ALA A 45 -3.75 -6.65 9.86
N ARG A 46 -2.76 -7.45 9.40
CA ARG A 46 -2.80 -8.91 9.53
C ARG A 46 -2.78 -9.38 10.98
N THR A 47 -2.01 -8.69 11.83
CA THR A 47 -1.87 -9.03 13.24
C THR A 47 -3.10 -8.64 14.05
N PHE A 48 -3.60 -7.42 13.86
CA PHE A 48 -4.66 -6.86 14.72
C PHE A 48 -6.06 -6.94 14.12
N TYR A 49 -6.19 -7.05 12.80
CA TYR A 49 -7.47 -7.05 12.07
C TYR A 49 -7.57 -8.20 11.03
N PRO A 50 -7.33 -9.47 11.43
CA PRO A 50 -7.18 -10.58 10.49
C PRO A 50 -8.42 -10.85 9.62
N ASN A 51 -9.63 -10.56 10.11
CA ASN A 51 -10.89 -10.85 9.41
C ASN A 51 -11.57 -9.59 8.85
N ARG A 52 -10.79 -8.59 8.45
CA ARG A 52 -11.32 -7.28 8.04
C ARG A 52 -10.88 -6.85 6.64
N SER A 53 -11.67 -5.96 6.05
CA SER A 53 -11.48 -5.47 4.68
C SER A 53 -10.21 -4.63 4.52
N VAL A 54 -9.77 -3.92 5.55
CA VAL A 54 -8.53 -3.12 5.50
C VAL A 54 -7.30 -3.96 5.14
N ARG A 55 -7.22 -5.20 5.65
CA ARG A 55 -6.18 -6.16 5.28
C ARG A 55 -6.22 -6.51 3.79
N VAL A 56 -7.43 -6.74 3.26
CA VAL A 56 -7.63 -7.10 1.84
C VAL A 56 -7.26 -5.93 0.94
N TYR A 57 -7.68 -4.71 1.29
CA TYR A 57 -7.31 -3.49 0.60
C TYR A 57 -5.79 -3.31 0.53
N LEU A 58 -5.10 -3.33 1.68
CA LEU A 58 -3.65 -3.15 1.75
C LEU A 58 -2.89 -4.23 0.96
N ASN A 59 -3.39 -5.47 0.96
CA ASN A 59 -2.81 -6.55 0.16
C ASN A 59 -2.95 -6.27 -1.35
N GLY A 60 -4.09 -5.75 -1.79
CA GLY A 60 -4.30 -5.35 -3.19
C GLY A 60 -3.36 -4.22 -3.62
N VAL A 61 -3.19 -3.19 -2.77
CA VAL A 61 -2.26 -2.09 -3.04
C VAL A 61 -0.81 -2.61 -3.12
N ALA A 62 -0.40 -3.50 -2.20
CA ALA A 62 0.93 -4.10 -2.22
C ALA A 62 1.20 -4.87 -3.51
N GLN A 63 0.23 -5.68 -3.98
CA GLN A 63 0.33 -6.42 -5.24
C GLN A 63 0.45 -5.50 -6.45
N GLN A 64 -0.30 -4.39 -6.48
CA GLN A 64 -0.20 -3.41 -7.56
C GLN A 64 1.20 -2.78 -7.61
N ILE A 65 1.72 -2.34 -6.46
CA ILE A 65 3.06 -1.74 -6.39
C ILE A 65 4.13 -2.75 -6.82
N PHE A 66 4.06 -3.99 -6.32
CA PHE A 66 4.98 -5.05 -6.71
C PHE A 66 4.95 -5.28 -8.22
N THR A 67 3.77 -5.36 -8.81
CA THR A 67 3.62 -5.52 -10.27
C THR A 67 4.23 -4.34 -11.02
N ASP A 68 3.97 -3.10 -10.59
CA ASP A 68 4.51 -1.90 -11.23
C ASP A 68 6.04 -1.80 -11.15
N VAL A 69 6.65 -2.27 -10.05
CA VAL A 69 8.11 -2.27 -9.84
C VAL A 69 8.79 -3.37 -10.64
N TYR A 70 8.27 -4.59 -10.57
CA TYR A 70 8.96 -5.78 -11.08
C TYR A 70 8.57 -6.12 -12.53
N LYS A 71 7.33 -5.90 -12.95
CA LYS A 71 6.90 -6.19 -14.34
C LYS A 71 7.50 -5.22 -15.36
N LYS A 72 7.87 -4.00 -14.93
CA LYS A 72 8.64 -3.04 -15.76
C LYS A 72 10.11 -3.44 -15.97
N LYS A 73 10.61 -4.46 -15.26
CA LYS A 73 12.00 -4.89 -15.30
C LYS A 73 12.24 -6.08 -16.26
N GLU A 74 11.18 -6.70 -16.77
CA GLU A 74 11.23 -7.88 -17.67
C GLU A 74 10.90 -7.53 -19.14
N ILE A 75 11.26 -6.34 -19.63
CA ILE A 75 11.19 -5.99 -21.07
C ILE A 75 12.46 -5.27 -21.47
#